data_AF-A0A2J7TMF3-F1
#
_entry.id   AF-A0A2J7TMF3-F1
#
_cell.length_a   1.000
_cell.length_b   1.000
_cell.length_c   1.000
_cell.angle_alpha   90.00
_cell.angle_beta   90.00
_cell.angle_gamma   90.00
#
_symmetry.space_group_name_H-M   'P 1'
#
loop_
_entity.id
_entity.type
_entity.pdbx_description
1 polymer ?
#
loop_
_entity_poly.entity_id
_entity_poly.type
_entity_poly.pdbx_seq_one_letter_code
_entity_poly.pdbx_strand_id
1 'polypeptide(L)'
;MDERLRKARRLLKAVIGFDRLAEQRVADVNRRAAELERRRAELAAFMAAEDSVAGLFAEAMMRRFDQIERHRVRLRSEIAGETERRLEARGRLRRAETLVDHLVNVQRRHDEKALLERMIEASPQISKQGPGKIEGSS
;
A
#
# COMPACT_ATOMS: atom_id res chain seq x y z
N MET A 1 15.78 4.62 21.85
CA MET A 1 14.45 4.78 21.22
C MET A 1 14.55 4.75 19.69
N ASP A 2 15.61 5.33 19.12
CA ASP A 2 15.92 5.34 17.69
C ASP A 2 15.88 3.97 16.97
N GLU A 3 16.38 2.89 17.59
CA GLU A 3 16.37 1.54 16.99
C GLU A 3 14.95 1.00 16.72
N ARG A 4 13.97 1.32 17.58
CA ARG A 4 12.56 0.92 17.38
C ARG A 4 11.95 1.64 16.18
N LEU A 5 12.20 2.94 16.05
CA LEU A 5 11.75 3.74 14.91
C LEU A 5 12.41 3.25 13.60
N ARG A 6 13.70 2.94 13.64
CA ARG A 6 14.43 2.35 12.50
C ARG A 6 13.79 1.04 12.03
N LYS A 7 13.50 0.13 12.96
CA LYS A 7 12.81 -1.14 12.66
C LYS A 7 11.41 -0.91 12.09
N ALA A 8 10.62 0.00 12.67
CA ALA A 8 9.29 0.33 12.16
C ALA A 8 9.34 0.90 10.74
N ARG A 9 10.30 1.78 10.43
CA ARG A 9 10.50 2.31 9.06
C ARG A 9 10.90 1.22 8.06
N ARG A 10 11.74 0.26 8.46
CA ARG A 10 12.09 -0.91 7.62
C ARG A 10 10.86 -1.77 7.33
N LEU A 11 10.04 -2.02 8.35
CA LEU A 11 8.79 -2.75 8.18
C LEU A 11 7.82 -2.01 7.24
N LEU A 12 7.64 -0.70 7.43
CA LEU A 12 6.81 0.13 6.54
C LEU A 12 7.28 0.02 5.08
N LYS A 13 8.60 0.11 4.83
CA LYS A 13 9.17 -0.05 3.49
C LYS A 13 8.83 -1.41 2.87
N ALA A 14 8.93 -2.50 3.64
CA ALA A 14 8.55 -3.83 3.16
C ALA A 14 7.05 -3.92 2.86
N VAL A 15 6.20 -3.37 3.72
CA VAL A 15 4.74 -3.38 3.56
C VAL A 15 4.28 -2.57 2.34
N ILE A 16 4.92 -1.45 2.03
CA ILE A 16 4.70 -0.71 0.77
C ILE A 16 4.97 -1.61 -0.44
N GLY A 17 6.03 -2.42 -0.40
CA GLY A 17 6.33 -3.38 -1.45
C GLY A 17 5.22 -4.42 -1.64
N PHE A 18 4.70 -4.97 -0.55
CA PHE A 18 3.59 -5.93 -0.59
C PHE A 18 2.28 -5.32 -1.12
N ASP A 19 1.95 -4.08 -0.73
CA ASP A 19 0.76 -3.37 -1.25
C ASP A 19 0.84 -3.17 -2.76
N ARG A 20 2.01 -2.72 -3.26
CA ARG A 20 2.25 -2.57 -4.71
C ARG A 20 2.14 -3.88 -5.46
N LEU A 21 2.68 -4.96 -4.90
CA LEU A 21 2.57 -6.29 -5.51
C LEU A 21 1.11 -6.77 -5.56
N ALA A 22 0.34 -6.54 -4.50
CA ALA A 22 -1.07 -6.90 -4.47
C ALA A 22 -1.89 -6.06 -5.48
N GLU A 23 -1.56 -4.77 -5.63
CA GLU A 23 -2.16 -3.92 -6.67
C GLU A 23 -1.86 -4.45 -8.08
N GLN A 24 -0.61 -4.81 -8.37
CA GLN A 24 -0.24 -5.40 -9.66
C GLN A 24 -1.00 -6.69 -9.94
N ARG A 25 -1.12 -7.59 -8.97
CA ARG A 25 -1.88 -8.84 -9.13
C ARG A 25 -3.35 -8.61 -9.47
N VAL A 26 -4.01 -7.67 -8.78
CA VAL A 26 -5.39 -7.29 -9.09
C VAL A 26 -5.49 -6.73 -10.51
N ALA A 27 -4.54 -5.88 -10.92
CA ALA A 27 -4.49 -5.36 -12.28
C ALA A 27 -4.32 -6.48 -13.32
N ASP A 28 -3.46 -7.46 -13.05
CA ASP A 28 -3.20 -8.60 -13.94
C ASP A 28 -4.45 -9.48 -14.14
N VAL A 29 -5.16 -9.78 -13.06
CA VAL A 29 -6.40 -10.59 -13.15
C VAL A 29 -7.49 -9.82 -13.89
N ASN A 30 -7.62 -8.51 -13.63
CA ASN A 30 -8.58 -7.66 -14.34
C ASN A 30 -8.26 -7.56 -15.84
N ARG A 31 -6.98 -7.49 -16.22
CA ARG A 31 -6.56 -7.52 -17.64
C ARG A 31 -6.96 -8.83 -18.31
N ARG A 32 -6.73 -9.97 -17.64
CA ARG A 32 -7.16 -11.28 -18.13
C ARG A 32 -8.69 -11.37 -18.28
N ALA A 33 -9.45 -10.80 -17.34
CA ALA A 33 -10.91 -10.73 -17.45
C ALA A 33 -11.36 -9.90 -18.65
N ALA A 34 -10.78 -8.72 -18.85
CA ALA A 34 -11.10 -7.86 -19.97
C ALA A 34 -10.76 -8.51 -21.32
N GLU A 35 -9.65 -9.25 -21.41
CA GLU A 35 -9.30 -10.01 -22.60
C GLU A 35 -10.31 -11.14 -22.88
N LEU A 36 -10.71 -11.88 -21.85
CA LEU A 36 -11.70 -12.94 -21.99
C LEU A 36 -13.07 -12.41 -22.41
N GLU A 37 -13.49 -11.25 -21.88
CA GLU A 37 -14.72 -10.58 -22.28
C GLU A 37 -14.68 -10.19 -23.76
N ARG A 38 -13.55 -9.63 -24.23
CA ARG A 38 -13.38 -9.29 -25.65
C ARG A 38 -13.51 -10.52 -26.54
N ARG A 39 -12.82 -11.61 -26.20
CA ARG A 39 -12.91 -12.88 -26.95
C ARG A 39 -14.34 -13.44 -26.98
N ARG A 40 -15.09 -13.31 -25.88
CA ARG A 40 -16.51 -13.70 -25.84
C ARG A 40 -17.35 -12.84 -26.77
N ALA A 41 -17.17 -11.51 -26.72
CA ALA A 41 -17.93 -10.57 -27.54
C ALA A 41 -17.66 -10.81 -29.04
N GLU A 42 -16.40 -11.06 -29.41
CA GLU A 42 -16.01 -11.44 -30.77
C GLU A 42 -16.69 -12.73 -31.22
N LEU A 43 -16.67 -13.77 -30.38
CA LEU A 43 -17.30 -15.06 -30.67
C LEU A 43 -18.83 -14.94 -30.83
N ALA A 44 -19.47 -14.15 -29.96
CA ALA A 44 -20.90 -13.91 -30.00
C ALA A 44 -21.30 -13.09 -31.24
N ALA A 45 -20.51 -12.07 -31.60
CA ALA A 45 -20.73 -11.28 -32.81
C ALA A 45 -20.56 -12.13 -34.07
N PHE A 46 -19.55 -12.99 -34.11
CA PHE A 46 -19.34 -13.94 -35.21
C PHE A 46 -20.55 -14.89 -35.36
N MET A 47 -21.00 -15.50 -34.26
CA MET A 47 -22.19 -16.37 -34.27
C MET A 47 -23.47 -15.66 -34.71
N ALA A 48 -23.61 -14.37 -34.41
CA ALA A 48 -24.78 -13.58 -34.80
C ALA A 48 -24.75 -13.15 -36.28
N ALA A 49 -23.57 -13.13 -36.91
CA ALA A 49 -23.39 -12.71 -38.30
C ALA A 49 -23.48 -13.87 -39.31
N GLU A 50 -23.27 -15.11 -38.88
CA GLU A 50 -23.33 -16.29 -39.75
C GLU A 50 -24.63 -17.09 -39.59
N ASP A 51 -25.63 -16.81 -40.45
CA ASP A 51 -26.84 -17.65 -40.58
C ASP A 51 -26.54 -19.04 -41.22
N SER A 52 -25.38 -19.21 -41.87
CA SER A 52 -25.07 -20.35 -42.75
C SER A 52 -24.20 -21.46 -42.15
N VAL A 53 -23.68 -21.29 -40.93
CA VAL A 53 -22.71 -22.23 -40.32
C VAL A 53 -23.36 -23.20 -39.31
N ALA A 54 -24.69 -23.19 -39.27
CA ALA A 54 -25.56 -23.88 -38.32
C ALA A 54 -25.31 -25.39 -38.12
N GLY A 55 -24.61 -26.07 -39.04
CA GLY A 55 -24.33 -27.51 -38.94
C GLY A 55 -22.89 -27.89 -38.58
N LEU A 56 -21.90 -27.34 -39.28
CA LEU A 56 -20.54 -27.91 -39.29
C LEU A 56 -19.63 -27.41 -38.15
N PHE A 57 -19.82 -26.16 -37.69
CA PHE A 57 -18.98 -25.58 -36.64
C PHE A 57 -19.76 -25.16 -35.38
N ALA A 58 -21.09 -25.22 -35.41
CA ALA A 58 -21.94 -24.83 -34.29
C ALA A 58 -21.55 -25.55 -32.99
N GLU A 59 -21.32 -26.86 -33.04
CA GLU A 59 -20.92 -27.63 -31.85
C GLU A 59 -19.56 -27.20 -31.31
N ALA A 60 -18.57 -26.99 -32.18
CA ALA A 60 -17.24 -26.52 -31.79
C ALA A 60 -17.29 -25.11 -31.16
N MET A 61 -18.13 -24.24 -31.71
CA MET A 61 -18.36 -22.88 -31.23
C MET A 61 -19.07 -22.86 -29.87
N MET A 62 -20.09 -23.71 -29.68
CA MET A 62 -20.76 -23.88 -28.39
C MET A 62 -19.80 -24.42 -27.32
N ARG A 63 -18.98 -25.42 -27.66
CA ARG A 63 -17.93 -25.93 -26.75
C ARG A 63 -16.92 -24.84 -26.38
N ARG A 64 -16.53 -23.99 -27.34
CA ARG A 64 -15.62 -22.86 -27.08
C ARG A 64 -16.28 -21.81 -26.19
N PHE A 65 -17.55 -21.50 -26.41
CA PHE A 65 -18.31 -20.57 -25.58
C PHE A 65 -18.45 -21.08 -24.14
N ASP A 66 -18.80 -22.36 -23.96
CA ASP A 66 -18.87 -22.99 -22.63
C ASP A 66 -17.51 -22.97 -21.91
N GLN A 67 -16.41 -23.24 -22.63
CA GLN A 67 -15.06 -23.09 -22.07
C GLN A 67 -14.76 -21.67 -21.60
N ILE A 68 -15.15 -20.65 -22.39
CA ILE A 68 -15.00 -19.24 -22.04
C ILE A 68 -15.82 -18.92 -20.78
N GLU A 69 -17.07 -19.37 -20.69
CA GLU A 69 -17.92 -19.12 -19.52
C GLU A 69 -17.38 -19.79 -18.26
N ARG A 70 -16.94 -21.05 -18.34
CA ARG A 70 -16.28 -21.73 -17.21
C ARG A 70 -15.03 -20.96 -16.75
N HIS A 71 -14.25 -20.45 -17.70
CA HIS A 71 -13.06 -19.65 -17.37
C HIS A 71 -13.45 -18.32 -16.72
N ARG A 72 -14.52 -17.65 -17.18
CA ARG A 72 -15.04 -16.41 -16.56
C ARG A 72 -15.46 -16.63 -15.12
N VAL A 73 -16.17 -17.73 -14.81
CA VAL A 73 -16.58 -18.05 -13.45
C VAL A 73 -15.37 -18.22 -12.53
N ARG A 74 -14.35 -18.97 -12.98
CA ARG A 74 -13.09 -19.11 -12.23
C ARG A 74 -12.38 -17.78 -12.03
N LEU A 75 -12.33 -16.94 -13.07
CA LEU A 75 -11.68 -15.65 -12.98
C LEU A 75 -12.39 -14.69 -12.02
N ARG A 76 -13.73 -14.75 -11.91
CA ARG A 76 -14.48 -13.97 -10.92
C ARG A 76 -14.07 -14.32 -9.49
N SER A 77 -13.93 -15.62 -9.17
CA SER A 77 -13.43 -16.03 -7.86
C SER A 77 -11.99 -15.59 -7.61
N GLU A 78 -11.15 -15.59 -8.65
CA GLU A 78 -9.77 -15.12 -8.56
C GLU A 78 -9.70 -13.61 -8.32
N ILE A 79 -10.52 -12.81 -9.01
CA ILE A 79 -10.63 -11.36 -8.81
C ILE A 79 -11.07 -11.05 -7.38
N ALA A 80 -12.08 -11.76 -6.87
CA ALA A 80 -12.55 -11.58 -5.50
C ALA A 80 -11.43 -11.87 -4.49
N GLY A 81 -10.72 -12.98 -4.65
CA GLY A 81 -9.61 -13.37 -3.79
C GLY A 81 -8.43 -12.38 -3.84
N GLU A 82 -8.02 -11.91 -5.01
CA GLU A 82 -6.94 -10.92 -5.11
C GLU A 82 -7.37 -9.54 -4.59
N THR A 83 -8.65 -9.18 -4.73
CA THR A 83 -9.20 -7.94 -4.15
C THR A 83 -9.18 -7.98 -2.63
N GLU A 84 -9.58 -9.11 -2.03
CA GLU A 84 -9.50 -9.31 -0.59
C GLU A 84 -8.06 -9.23 -0.07
N ARG A 85 -7.12 -9.93 -0.73
CA ARG A 85 -5.68 -9.84 -0.41
C ARG A 85 -5.14 -8.41 -0.49
N ARG A 86 -5.59 -7.62 -1.48
CA ARG A 86 -5.24 -6.20 -1.60
C ARG A 86 -5.79 -5.38 -0.44
N LEU A 87 -7.03 -5.63 -0.01
CA LEU A 87 -7.61 -4.95 1.15
C LEU A 87 -6.84 -5.26 2.43
N GLU A 88 -6.44 -6.52 2.63
CA GLU A 88 -5.58 -6.90 3.76
C GLU A 88 -4.22 -6.20 3.71
N ALA A 89 -3.58 -6.16 2.53
CA ALA A 89 -2.29 -5.50 2.34
C ALA A 89 -2.39 -3.99 2.66
N ARG A 90 -3.44 -3.31 2.17
CA ARG A 90 -3.73 -1.91 2.53
C ARG A 90 -3.98 -1.73 4.03
N GLY A 91 -4.70 -2.66 4.66
CA GLY A 91 -4.91 -2.65 6.10
C GLY A 91 -3.59 -2.75 6.88
N ARG A 92 -2.67 -3.61 6.43
CA ARG A 92 -1.32 -3.73 7.00
C ARG A 92 -0.50 -2.46 6.78
N LEU A 93 -0.59 -1.85 5.61
CA LEU A 93 0.09 -0.60 5.27
C LEU A 93 -0.33 0.52 6.22
N ARG A 94 -1.64 0.76 6.36
CA ARG A 94 -2.17 1.79 7.26
C ARG A 94 -1.69 1.60 8.70
N ARG A 95 -1.71 0.35 9.21
CA ARG A 95 -1.21 0.06 10.56
C ARG A 95 0.28 0.36 10.71
N ALA A 96 1.08 0.05 9.68
CA ALA A 96 2.52 0.35 9.69
C ALA A 96 2.79 1.86 9.63
N GLU A 97 2.02 2.61 8.85
CA GLU A 97 2.08 4.08 8.78
C GLU A 97 1.76 4.70 10.15
N THR A 98 0.63 4.32 10.75
CA THR A 98 0.24 4.80 12.09
C THR A 98 1.30 4.50 13.15
N LEU A 99 1.91 3.31 13.11
CA LEU A 99 2.97 2.95 14.05
C LEU A 99 4.21 3.85 13.89
N VAL A 100 4.64 4.10 12.64
CA VAL A 100 5.79 4.97 12.38
C VAL A 100 5.50 6.39 12.85
N ASP A 101 4.32 6.94 12.53
CA ASP A 101 3.93 8.29 12.94
C ASP A 101 3.90 8.44 14.46
N HIS A 102 3.34 7.44 15.15
CA HIS A 102 3.34 7.41 16.60
C HIS A 102 4.77 7.41 17.17
N LEU A 103 5.66 6.57 16.64
CA LEU A 103 7.04 6.49 17.10
C LEU A 103 7.85 7.76 16.79
N VAL A 104 7.58 8.42 15.66
CA VAL A 104 8.19 9.72 15.32
C VAL A 104 7.78 10.77 16.34
N ASN A 105 6.50 10.87 16.68
CA ASN A 105 6.00 11.83 17.66
C ASN A 105 6.56 11.58 19.06
N VAL A 106 6.66 10.30 19.46
CA VAL A 106 7.24 9.91 20.75
C VAL A 106 8.73 10.26 20.81
N GLN A 107 9.50 10.00 19.75
CA GLN A 107 10.91 10.39 19.66
C GLN A 107 11.08 11.91 19.72
N ARG A 108 10.25 12.67 18.98
CA ARG A 108 10.29 14.14 19.00
C ARG A 108 10.08 14.72 20.39
N ARG A 109 9.06 14.23 21.12
CA ARG A 109 8.80 14.65 22.51
C ARG A 109 9.95 14.31 23.45
N HIS A 110 10.60 13.17 23.25
CA HIS A 110 11.75 12.77 24.04
C HIS A 110 12.95 13.71 23.78
N ASP A 111 13.19 14.06 22.51
CA ASP A 111 14.29 14.96 22.13
C ASP A 111 14.04 16.39 22.64
N GLU A 112 12.80 16.88 22.56
CA GLU A 112 12.36 18.16 23.15
C GLU A 112 12.60 18.19 24.66
N LYS A 113 12.22 17.13 25.38
CA LYS A 113 12.44 17.02 26.83
C LYS A 113 13.93 17.01 27.19
N ALA A 114 14.73 16.21 26.48
CA ALA A 114 16.17 16.15 26.70
C ALA A 114 16.87 17.49 26.41
N LEU A 115 16.39 18.25 25.42
CA LEU A 115 16.89 19.60 25.15
C LEU A 115 16.57 20.56 26.31
N LEU A 116 15.34 20.55 26.81
CA LEU A 116 14.93 21.39 27.95
C LEU A 116 15.75 21.07 29.20
N GLU A 117 15.96 19.79 29.51
CA GLU A 117 16.80 19.36 30.63
C GLU A 117 18.23 19.89 30.50
N ARG A 118 18.85 19.77 29.31
CA ARG A 118 20.19 20.33 29.04
C ARG A 118 20.25 21.85 29.20
N MET A 119 19.22 22.58 28.76
CA MET A 119 19.15 24.03 28.92
C MET A 119 19.04 24.45 30.39
N ILE A 120 18.26 23.72 31.19
CA ILE A 120 18.13 23.94 32.63
C ILE A 120 19.48 23.67 33.31
N GLU A 121 20.15 22.58 32.98
CA GLU A 121 21.47 22.22 33.53
C GLU A 121 22.58 23.20 33.13
N ALA A 122 22.48 23.86 31.97
CA ALA A 122 23.43 24.88 31.53
C ALA A 122 23.21 26.26 32.21
N SER A 123 21.99 26.53 32.70
CA SER A 123 21.60 27.79 33.31
C SER A 123 22.38 28.21 34.59
N PRO A 124 22.87 27.32 35.48
CA PRO A 124 23.64 27.70 36.66
C PRO A 124 25.05 28.21 36.35
N GLN A 125 25.52 28.11 35.10
CA GLN A 125 26.84 28.60 34.70
C GLN A 125 26.82 30.07 34.26
N ILE A 126 25.66 30.64 33.94
CA ILE A 126 25.53 32.04 33.51
C ILE A 126 25.45 32.99 34.71
N SER A 127 24.94 32.54 35.87
CA SER A 127 24.83 33.41 37.07
C SER A 127 26.12 33.53 37.90
N LYS A 128 27.19 32.79 37.57
CA LYS A 128 28.50 32.89 38.24
C LYS A 128 29.45 33.94 37.63
N GLN A 129 29.10 34.55 36.50
CA GLN A 129 29.70 35.81 36.07
C GLN A 129 28.91 36.93 36.74
N GLY A 130 29.26 37.21 38.00
CA GLY A 130 28.66 38.28 38.78
C GLY A 130 28.81 39.64 38.09
N PRO A 131 27.92 40.62 38.37
CA PRO A 131 28.17 41.98 37.99
C PRO A 131 29.48 42.40 38.67
N GLY A 132 30.53 42.55 37.86
CA GLY A 132 31.79 43.12 38.31
C GLY A 132 31.49 44.42 39.03
N LYS A 133 32.05 44.56 40.24
CA LYS A 133 32.04 45.80 40.99
C LYS A 133 32.35 46.96 40.04
N ILE A 134 31.39 47.85 39.84
CA ILE A 134 31.66 49.17 39.28
C ILE A 134 32.32 49.95 40.43
N GLU A 135 33.63 49.82 40.53
CA GLU A 135 34.48 50.75 41.26
C GLU A 135 34.70 51.98 40.36
N GLY A 136 34.38 53.16 40.88
CA GLY A 136 34.52 54.47 40.21
C GLY A 136 33.64 55.50 40.92
N SER A 137 34.08 56.05 42.07
CA SER A 137 35.04 57.17 42.23
C SER A 137 34.48 58.52 41.78
N SER A 138 34.35 59.39 42.80
CA SER A 138 34.25 60.86 42.80
C SER A 138 32.91 61.52 42.50
#